data_AF-A0A1G4QYT0-F1
#
_entry.id   AF-A0A1G4QYT0-F1
#
_cell.length_a   1.000
_cell.length_b   1.000
_cell.length_c   1.000
_cell.angle_alpha   90.00
_cell.angle_beta   90.00
_cell.angle_gamma   90.00
#
_symmetry.space_group_name_H-M   'P 1'
#
loop_
_entity.id
_entity.type
_entity.pdbx_description
1 polymer ?
#
loop_
_entity_poly.entity_id
_entity_poly.type
_entity_poly.pdbx_seq_one_letter_code
_entity_poly.pdbx_strand_id
1 'polypeptide(L)'
;MAEVYILNKIFDGSWNDIEGNISHEIIDFALTDSGSYFVYNVPYGVCPAWINIKDDIGYTGGSHEAEYLLLTSESRDKTFNILYRIKLIRKVHSIGYSRNWADDDQKKRAMASIYEQNQIYYGGRVITDLIDNTTPLVTFEAAYMEMPTFPIEISLSEYKYQRNKGYVKSDASRNDYNMLNKKLKESNWIRVGLDPIVARTDSNYSSKTFLNLILKNRSEECFTNMLYSVLNEPDMFQKFCCRFAADKYFDERCPFKVYREHKLIDGRLDICADNGYQRVVIENKLESGLNGLKRDSGSQLSTYYEWASEAESDPVCFITAPDYRISSSHSISPGQLGKEIAKYDPQMLDKYTLISYGEISDFIEENRQGLSENYEYSRYLDDIIAAFRSYSYPTKSSYYRSLLQERIK
;
A
#
# COMPACT_ATOMS: atom_id res chain seq x y z
N MET A 1 28.79 24.35 -7.75
CA MET A 1 28.37 23.00 -8.14
C MET A 1 27.15 23.15 -9.04
N ALA A 2 27.00 22.38 -10.11
CA ALA A 2 25.78 22.42 -10.92
C ALA A 2 24.62 21.76 -10.15
N GLU A 3 23.38 22.11 -10.41
CA GLU A 3 22.23 21.48 -9.75
C GLU A 3 21.68 20.32 -10.62
N VAL A 4 21.11 19.31 -9.98
CA VAL A 4 20.49 18.16 -10.67
C VAL A 4 19.23 17.69 -9.95
N TYR A 5 18.18 17.41 -10.72
CA TYR A 5 17.05 16.61 -10.24
C TYR A 5 17.27 15.15 -10.59
N ILE A 6 17.11 14.27 -9.59
CA ILE A 6 17.07 12.82 -9.81
C ILE A 6 15.62 12.45 -10.11
N LEU A 7 15.37 11.86 -11.27
CA LEU A 7 14.08 11.29 -11.63
C LEU A 7 14.11 9.79 -11.35
N ASN A 8 13.04 9.28 -10.77
CA ASN A 8 12.87 7.85 -10.54
C ASN A 8 11.44 7.45 -10.90
N LYS A 9 11.30 6.52 -11.85
CA LYS A 9 10.00 5.91 -12.15
C LYS A 9 9.61 5.06 -10.94
N ILE A 10 8.39 5.24 -10.44
CA ILE A 10 7.85 4.31 -9.44
C ILE A 10 7.86 2.90 -10.03
N PHE A 11 8.41 1.93 -9.29
CA PHE A 11 8.36 0.54 -9.71
C PHE A 11 6.93 0.00 -9.56
N ASP A 12 6.27 -0.20 -10.70
CA ASP A 12 5.05 -0.99 -10.80
C ASP A 12 5.47 -2.35 -11.38
N GLY A 13 5.37 -3.41 -10.59
CA GLY A 13 5.74 -4.75 -11.05
C GLY A 13 4.87 -5.17 -12.24
N SER A 14 5.34 -6.12 -13.04
CA SER A 14 4.56 -6.73 -14.16
C SER A 14 3.30 -7.50 -13.73
N TRP A 15 2.90 -7.40 -12.47
CA TRP A 15 1.64 -7.91 -11.93
C TRP A 15 0.44 -6.98 -12.23
N ASN A 16 0.69 -5.77 -12.74
CA ASN A 16 -0.31 -4.69 -12.89
C ASN A 16 -0.35 -4.03 -14.28
N ASP A 17 -0.22 -4.80 -15.37
CA ASP A 17 -0.53 -4.31 -16.74
C ASP A 17 -2.04 -3.99 -16.96
N ILE A 18 -2.80 -3.79 -15.90
CA ILE A 18 -4.21 -3.37 -15.92
C ILE A 18 -4.27 -1.88 -15.59
N GLU A 19 -4.73 -1.10 -16.57
CA GLU A 19 -4.91 0.34 -16.49
C GLU A 19 -5.67 0.75 -15.21
N GLY A 20 -5.03 1.56 -14.35
CA GLY A 20 -5.64 2.15 -13.16
C GLY A 20 -5.31 1.46 -11.83
N ASN A 21 -4.42 0.47 -11.80
CA ASN A 21 -3.98 -0.17 -10.57
C ASN A 21 -2.76 0.57 -9.95
N ILE A 22 -2.90 1.04 -8.71
CA ILE A 22 -1.92 1.87 -7.98
C ILE A 22 -1.22 1.04 -6.87
N SER A 23 -1.40 -0.28 -6.89
CA SER A 23 -1.11 -1.14 -5.73
C SER A 23 0.37 -1.36 -5.35
N HIS A 24 1.37 -0.72 -5.97
CA HIS A 24 2.79 -0.83 -5.53
C HIS A 24 3.58 0.49 -5.48
N GLU A 25 2.92 1.63 -5.24
CA GLU A 25 3.56 2.95 -5.22
C GLU A 25 4.64 3.19 -4.13
N ILE A 26 4.88 2.26 -3.21
CA ILE A 26 5.68 2.50 -1.99
C ILE A 26 6.68 1.33 -1.75
N ILE A 27 7.48 0.98 -2.76
CA ILE A 27 8.68 0.15 -2.56
C ILE A 27 9.94 1.03 -2.39
N ASP A 28 9.87 2.26 -2.89
CA ASP A 28 11.03 3.12 -3.00
C ASP A 28 11.21 4.07 -1.81
N PHE A 29 10.30 4.16 -0.84
CA PHE A 29 10.45 5.04 0.33
C PHE A 29 9.98 4.32 1.59
N ALA A 30 10.91 3.84 2.41
CA ALA A 30 10.62 3.03 3.57
C ALA A 30 11.26 3.60 4.84
N LEU A 31 10.57 3.40 5.95
CA LEU A 31 11.03 3.81 7.26
C LEU A 31 11.73 2.65 7.96
N THR A 32 12.86 2.91 8.55
CA THR A 32 13.66 1.89 9.27
C THR A 32 13.25 1.80 10.73
N ASP A 33 13.64 0.71 11.39
CA ASP A 33 13.47 0.49 12.82
C ASP A 33 14.12 1.59 13.68
N SER A 34 15.11 2.31 13.14
CA SER A 34 15.78 3.44 13.79
C SER A 34 15.05 4.78 13.63
N GLY A 35 13.94 4.81 12.90
CA GLY A 35 13.15 6.02 12.65
C GLY A 35 13.65 6.90 11.51
N SER A 36 14.67 6.46 10.75
CA SER A 36 15.15 7.15 9.54
C SER A 36 14.43 6.67 8.28
N TYR A 37 14.13 7.59 7.37
CA TYR A 37 13.54 7.28 6.07
C TYR A 37 14.63 7.02 5.03
N PHE A 38 14.43 5.96 4.25
CA PHE A 38 15.32 5.61 3.15
C PHE A 38 14.57 5.45 1.86
N VAL A 39 15.17 5.96 0.80
CA VAL A 39 14.71 5.76 -0.57
C VAL A 39 15.51 4.67 -1.23
N TYR A 40 14.82 3.62 -1.70
CA TYR A 40 15.40 2.60 -2.56
C TYR A 40 15.10 2.93 -4.00
N ASN A 41 16.09 2.79 -4.87
CA ASN A 41 15.92 2.94 -6.29
C ASN A 41 16.23 1.59 -6.95
N VAL A 42 15.29 1.14 -7.78
CA VAL A 42 15.28 -0.17 -8.43
C VAL A 42 16.59 -0.50 -9.18
N PRO A 43 16.91 -1.80 -9.32
CA PRO A 43 18.28 -2.32 -9.43
C PRO A 43 19.05 -1.93 -10.71
N TYR A 44 18.39 -1.35 -11.71
CA TYR A 44 19.03 -0.99 -12.98
C TYR A 44 19.51 0.45 -12.98
N GLY A 45 20.44 0.77 -12.08
CA GLY A 45 21.11 2.07 -12.07
C GLY A 45 22.24 2.14 -11.05
N VAL A 46 23.35 2.75 -11.43
CA VAL A 46 24.34 3.29 -10.49
C VAL A 46 23.83 4.66 -10.04
N CYS A 47 24.02 5.06 -8.78
CA CYS A 47 24.06 6.50 -8.47
C CYS A 47 25.46 7.00 -8.81
N PRO A 48 25.63 7.82 -9.86
CA PRO A 48 26.95 8.22 -10.28
C PRO A 48 27.68 8.94 -9.16
N ALA A 49 28.99 8.69 -9.05
CA ALA A 49 29.85 9.36 -8.08
C ALA A 49 29.85 10.89 -8.25
N TRP A 50 29.47 11.40 -9.42
CA TRP A 50 29.38 12.83 -9.69
C TRP A 50 28.16 13.54 -9.04
N ILE A 51 27.23 12.79 -8.42
CA ILE A 51 26.10 13.34 -7.67
C ILE A 51 26.44 13.42 -6.18
N ASN A 52 26.35 14.63 -5.64
CA ASN A 52 26.35 14.91 -4.22
C ASN A 52 24.93 15.27 -3.76
N ILE A 53 24.63 15.00 -2.49
CA ILE A 53 23.39 15.50 -1.88
C ILE A 53 23.68 16.86 -1.27
N LYS A 54 22.74 17.80 -1.45
CA LYS A 54 22.87 19.14 -0.89
C LYS A 54 23.05 19.06 0.63
N ASP A 55 24.04 19.80 1.14
CA ASP A 55 24.44 19.85 2.55
C ASP A 55 25.05 18.53 3.11
N ASP A 56 25.23 17.49 2.30
CA ASP A 56 25.88 16.23 2.71
C ASP A 56 27.40 16.36 2.67
N ILE A 57 28.02 16.31 3.86
CA ILE A 57 29.49 16.37 4.03
C ILE A 57 30.18 15.01 3.89
N GLY A 58 29.41 13.91 3.83
CA GLY A 58 29.94 12.54 3.79
C GLY A 58 30.51 12.12 2.44
N TYR A 59 30.13 12.81 1.35
CA TYR A 59 30.56 12.49 -0.01
C TYR A 59 31.17 13.71 -0.70
N THR A 60 32.51 13.80 -0.71
CA THR A 60 33.23 14.93 -1.32
C THR A 60 33.73 14.55 -2.71
N GLY A 61 33.36 15.32 -3.75
CA GLY A 61 33.91 15.15 -5.11
C GLY A 61 32.89 15.12 -6.26
N GLY A 62 31.59 15.26 -5.98
CA GLY A 62 30.57 15.38 -7.01
C GLY A 62 30.68 16.70 -7.78
N SER A 63 30.32 16.68 -9.06
CA SER A 63 30.21 17.91 -9.88
C SER A 63 28.81 18.50 -9.84
N HIS A 64 27.81 17.72 -9.41
CA HIS A 64 26.41 18.11 -9.33
C HIS A 64 25.83 17.87 -7.95
N GLU A 65 24.92 18.75 -7.55
CA GLU A 65 24.23 18.72 -6.27
C GLU A 65 22.74 18.42 -6.49
N ALA A 66 22.24 17.40 -5.78
CA ALA A 66 20.84 17.03 -5.75
C ALA A 66 20.23 17.39 -4.39
N GLU A 67 19.14 18.15 -4.41
CA GLU A 67 18.34 18.42 -3.21
C GLU A 67 17.15 17.45 -3.08
N TYR A 68 16.54 17.12 -4.22
CA TYR A 68 15.34 16.30 -4.29
C TYR A 68 15.49 15.13 -5.26
N LEU A 69 14.90 14.01 -4.88
CA LEU A 69 14.53 12.93 -5.80
C LEU A 69 13.04 13.06 -6.12
N LEU A 70 12.70 12.95 -7.40
CA LEU A 70 11.33 13.04 -7.88
C LEU A 70 10.86 11.65 -8.29
N LEU A 71 9.76 11.19 -7.69
CA LEU A 71 9.06 10.00 -8.14
C LEU A 71 8.12 10.38 -9.27
N THR A 72 8.20 9.64 -10.37
CA THR A 72 7.47 9.96 -11.60
C THR A 72 6.62 8.79 -12.06
N SER A 73 5.55 9.10 -12.78
CA SER A 73 4.83 8.11 -13.58
C SER A 73 5.69 7.58 -14.72
N GLU A 74 5.15 6.63 -15.47
CA GLU A 74 5.70 6.28 -16.78
C GLU A 74 5.69 7.49 -17.73
N SER A 75 6.70 7.55 -18.61
CA SER A 75 6.75 8.54 -19.69
C SER A 75 6.01 8.03 -20.92
N ARG A 76 5.07 8.84 -21.42
CA ARG A 76 4.39 8.68 -22.73
C ARG A 76 4.62 9.94 -23.55
N ASP A 77 5.13 9.81 -24.77
CA ASP A 77 5.44 10.94 -25.66
C ASP A 77 6.28 12.06 -25.02
N LYS A 78 7.28 11.70 -24.22
CA LYS A 78 8.15 12.59 -23.43
C LYS A 78 7.44 13.38 -22.32
N THR A 79 6.20 13.02 -22.02
CA THR A 79 5.41 13.58 -20.93
C THR A 79 5.29 12.56 -19.80
N PHE A 80 5.36 13.02 -18.55
CA PHE A 80 5.15 12.22 -17.35
C PHE A 80 4.67 13.11 -16.20
N ASN A 81 4.10 12.51 -15.17
CA ASN A 81 3.69 13.20 -13.96
C ASN A 81 4.76 13.10 -12.88
N ILE A 82 4.99 14.19 -12.14
CA ILE A 82 5.64 14.13 -10.82
C ILE A 82 4.58 13.76 -9.80
N LEU A 83 4.80 12.62 -9.16
CA LEU A 83 3.89 12.05 -8.17
C LEU A 83 4.33 12.43 -6.75
N TYR A 84 5.63 12.42 -6.51
CA TYR A 84 6.20 12.81 -5.22
C TYR A 84 7.52 13.55 -5.41
N ARG A 85 7.86 14.41 -4.45
CA ARG A 85 9.23 14.89 -4.25
C ARG A 85 9.72 14.45 -2.87
N ILE A 86 10.95 13.97 -2.83
CA ILE A 86 11.58 13.46 -1.63
C ILE A 86 12.82 14.31 -1.34
N LYS A 87 12.85 14.92 -0.15
CA LYS A 87 13.99 15.70 0.31
C LYS A 87 15.07 14.75 0.78
N LEU A 88 16.23 14.78 0.12
CA LEU A 88 17.35 13.92 0.44
C LEU A 88 18.19 14.53 1.58
N ILE A 89 18.74 13.66 2.44
CA ILE A 89 19.72 14.00 3.48
C ILE A 89 21.12 13.62 3.03
N ARG A 90 21.29 12.36 2.60
CA ARG A 90 22.59 11.86 2.15
C ARG A 90 22.46 10.67 1.22
N LYS A 91 23.55 10.39 0.49
CA LYS A 91 23.69 9.19 -0.34
C LYS A 91 24.37 8.09 0.47
N VAL A 92 23.72 6.93 0.63
CA VAL A 92 24.23 5.83 1.46
C VAL A 92 25.40 5.11 0.78
N HIS A 93 25.31 4.91 -0.54
CA HIS A 93 26.39 4.33 -1.34
C HIS A 93 26.27 4.70 -2.83
N SER A 94 27.37 4.52 -3.57
CA SER A 94 27.40 4.66 -5.05
C SER A 94 27.55 3.31 -5.76
N ILE A 95 27.47 2.19 -5.03
CA ILE A 95 27.51 0.84 -5.62
C ILE A 95 26.31 0.69 -6.54
N GLY A 96 26.52 0.19 -7.76
CA GLY A 96 25.44 -0.21 -8.64
C GLY A 96 25.74 -1.52 -9.35
N TYR A 97 24.80 -1.96 -10.17
CA TYR A 97 24.88 -3.22 -10.87
C TYR A 97 26.03 -3.27 -11.89
N SER A 98 26.90 -4.28 -11.77
CA SER A 98 27.90 -4.65 -12.78
C SER A 98 27.68 -6.10 -13.20
N ARG A 99 27.57 -6.34 -14.51
CA ARG A 99 27.47 -7.70 -15.08
C ARG A 99 28.69 -8.58 -14.79
N ASN A 100 29.83 -7.98 -14.41
CA ASN A 100 31.12 -8.66 -14.27
C ASN A 100 31.56 -8.85 -12.80
N TRP A 101 30.67 -8.72 -11.84
CA TRP A 101 31.01 -9.06 -10.45
C TRP A 101 31.01 -10.58 -10.25
N ALA A 102 32.14 -11.10 -9.76
CA ALA A 102 32.51 -12.51 -9.84
C ALA A 102 31.83 -13.46 -8.81
N ASP A 103 31.16 -12.93 -7.78
CA ASP A 103 30.54 -13.74 -6.71
C ASP A 103 29.34 -13.00 -6.11
N ASP A 104 28.15 -13.63 -6.11
CA ASP A 104 26.90 -13.06 -5.56
C ASP A 104 26.93 -12.96 -4.03
N ASP A 105 27.66 -13.84 -3.34
CA ASP A 105 27.74 -13.84 -1.88
C ASP A 105 28.58 -12.69 -1.33
N GLN A 106 29.63 -12.29 -2.06
CA GLN A 106 30.39 -11.09 -1.72
C GLN A 106 29.54 -9.82 -1.83
N LYS A 107 28.62 -9.76 -2.80
CA LYS A 107 27.69 -8.63 -2.99
C LYS A 107 26.70 -8.54 -1.85
N LYS A 108 26.04 -9.66 -1.54
CA LYS A 108 25.07 -9.75 -0.44
C LYS A 108 25.73 -9.30 0.87
N ARG A 109 26.95 -9.77 1.16
CA ARG A 109 27.72 -9.33 2.33
C ARG A 109 28.08 -7.85 2.32
N ALA A 110 28.54 -7.30 1.20
CA ALA A 110 28.87 -5.89 1.10
C ALA A 110 27.64 -4.99 1.30
N MET A 111 26.50 -5.36 0.70
CA MET A 111 25.25 -4.64 0.86
C MET A 111 24.70 -4.75 2.29
N ALA A 112 24.68 -5.95 2.85
CA ALA A 112 24.30 -6.17 4.26
C ALA A 112 25.15 -5.30 5.19
N SER A 113 26.48 -5.29 5.01
CA SER A 113 27.38 -4.46 5.82
C SER A 113 27.09 -2.97 5.69
N ILE A 114 26.75 -2.47 4.50
CA ILE A 114 26.35 -1.06 4.31
C ILE A 114 25.05 -0.77 5.06
N TYR A 115 24.04 -1.63 4.93
CA TYR A 115 22.76 -1.46 5.61
C TYR A 115 22.91 -1.51 7.13
N GLU A 116 23.69 -2.45 7.66
CA GLU A 116 24.01 -2.57 9.08
C GLU A 116 24.75 -1.34 9.62
N GLN A 117 25.79 -0.88 8.92
CA GLN A 117 26.55 0.32 9.32
C GLN A 117 25.68 1.58 9.36
N ASN A 118 24.65 1.64 8.51
CA ASN A 118 23.72 2.76 8.44
C ASN A 118 22.45 2.54 9.28
N GLN A 119 22.37 1.45 10.07
CA GLN A 119 21.23 1.09 10.91
C GLN A 119 19.91 0.98 10.13
N ILE A 120 20.00 0.41 8.93
CA ILE A 120 18.89 0.24 7.99
C ILE A 120 18.28 -1.15 8.21
N TYR A 121 17.41 -1.24 9.20
CA TYR A 121 16.70 -2.47 9.56
C TYR A 121 15.19 -2.31 9.40
N TYR A 122 14.53 -3.43 9.14
CA TYR A 122 13.10 -3.58 9.00
C TYR A 122 12.68 -4.85 9.75
N GLY A 123 12.03 -4.69 10.89
CA GLY A 123 11.66 -5.82 11.74
C GLY A 123 12.88 -6.63 12.22
N GLY A 124 13.98 -5.93 12.51
CA GLY A 124 15.24 -6.54 12.96
C GLY A 124 16.07 -7.21 11.85
N ARG A 125 15.67 -7.10 10.59
CA ARG A 125 16.38 -7.67 9.43
C ARG A 125 16.80 -6.57 8.46
N VAL A 126 17.91 -6.77 7.76
CA VAL A 126 18.29 -5.85 6.68
C VAL A 126 17.50 -6.16 5.41
N ILE A 127 17.36 -5.18 4.51
CA ILE A 127 16.56 -5.35 3.28
C ILE A 127 17.04 -6.51 2.39
N THR A 128 18.33 -6.86 2.44
CA THR A 128 18.90 -8.01 1.71
C THR A 128 18.42 -9.36 2.23
N ASP A 129 17.92 -9.43 3.46
CA ASP A 129 17.32 -10.64 4.03
C ASP A 129 15.83 -10.77 3.68
N LEU A 130 15.20 -9.63 3.34
CA LEU A 130 13.77 -9.54 3.06
C LEU A 130 13.46 -9.70 1.57
N ILE A 131 14.38 -9.25 0.72
CA ILE A 131 14.22 -9.28 -0.73
C ILE A 131 15.35 -10.13 -1.31
N ASP A 132 15.01 -11.18 -2.06
CA ASP A 132 16.02 -11.97 -2.78
C ASP A 132 16.49 -11.19 -4.00
N ASN A 133 17.39 -10.22 -3.77
CA ASN A 133 17.97 -9.42 -4.82
C ASN A 133 19.50 -9.50 -4.77
N THR A 134 20.09 -10.05 -5.81
CA THR A 134 21.55 -10.04 -6.04
C THR A 134 22.04 -8.67 -6.52
N THR A 135 21.11 -7.75 -6.81
CA THR A 135 21.43 -6.40 -7.29
C THR A 135 21.34 -5.36 -6.17
N PRO A 136 22.41 -4.57 -5.96
CA PRO A 136 22.40 -3.41 -5.08
C PRO A 136 21.25 -2.44 -5.39
N LEU A 137 20.41 -2.15 -4.41
CA LEU A 137 19.42 -1.07 -4.49
C LEU A 137 20.13 0.23 -4.16
N VAL A 138 20.11 1.20 -5.08
CA VAL A 138 20.70 2.51 -4.80
C VAL A 138 19.90 3.17 -3.68
N THR A 139 20.58 3.48 -2.57
CA THR A 139 19.90 3.90 -1.34
C THR A 139 20.28 5.33 -0.96
N PHE A 140 19.27 6.14 -0.64
CA PHE A 140 19.44 7.49 -0.08
C PHE A 140 18.72 7.59 1.26
N GLU A 141 19.30 8.32 2.21
CA GLU A 141 18.55 8.75 3.39
C GLU A 141 17.73 9.99 3.04
N ALA A 142 16.51 10.07 3.52
CA ALA A 142 15.56 11.12 3.22
C ALA A 142 15.01 11.77 4.49
N ALA A 143 14.72 13.07 4.39
CA ALA A 143 14.12 13.83 5.49
C ALA A 143 12.61 13.68 5.51
N TYR A 144 11.99 13.72 4.33
CA TYR A 144 10.54 13.66 4.17
C TYR A 144 10.15 13.45 2.71
N MET A 145 8.89 13.05 2.51
CA MET A 145 8.23 12.99 1.22
C MET A 145 7.03 13.95 1.18
N GLU A 146 6.80 14.54 0.02
CA GLU A 146 5.68 15.41 -0.26
C GLU A 146 5.00 15.00 -1.56
N MET A 147 3.68 15.05 -1.57
CA MET A 147 2.86 14.88 -2.77
C MET A 147 2.30 16.23 -3.20
N PRO A 148 2.16 16.48 -4.51
CA PRO A 148 1.53 17.70 -4.98
C PRO A 148 0.01 17.61 -4.79
N THR A 149 -0.66 18.75 -4.53
CA THR A 149 -2.13 18.78 -4.40
C THR A 149 -2.85 18.35 -5.69
N PHE A 150 -2.20 18.55 -6.83
CA PHE A 150 -2.64 18.11 -8.16
C PHE A 150 -1.46 17.48 -8.90
N PRO A 151 -1.67 16.46 -9.75
CA PRO A 151 -0.60 15.88 -10.55
C PRO A 151 0.17 16.95 -11.34
N ILE A 152 1.50 16.95 -11.24
CA ILE A 152 2.34 17.90 -11.99
C ILE A 152 2.79 17.23 -13.28
N GLU A 153 2.12 17.53 -14.37
CA GLU A 153 2.52 17.06 -15.70
C GLU A 153 3.76 17.82 -16.19
N ILE A 154 4.76 17.09 -16.66
CA ILE A 154 6.04 17.59 -17.18
C ILE A 154 6.25 17.02 -18.58
N SER A 155 6.59 17.89 -19.54
CA SER A 155 7.05 17.49 -20.87
C SER A 155 8.48 17.97 -21.08
N LEU A 156 9.44 17.05 -21.21
CA LEU A 156 10.85 17.39 -21.37
C LEU A 156 11.29 17.26 -22.83
N SER A 157 11.97 18.28 -23.35
CA SER A 157 12.30 18.39 -24.77
C SER A 157 13.73 17.97 -25.10
N GLU A 158 14.66 18.24 -24.18
CA GLU A 158 16.11 17.98 -24.29
C GLU A 158 16.47 16.64 -23.64
N TYR A 159 15.79 16.31 -22.55
CA TYR A 159 16.01 15.11 -21.76
C TYR A 159 15.49 13.85 -22.49
N LYS A 160 16.37 12.86 -22.62
CA LYS A 160 16.03 11.54 -23.17
C LYS A 160 15.72 10.60 -22.02
N TYR A 161 14.45 10.37 -21.73
CA TYR A 161 14.02 9.48 -20.66
C TYR A 161 14.57 8.07 -20.87
N GLN A 162 15.39 7.57 -19.94
CA GLN A 162 15.96 6.24 -19.99
C GLN A 162 15.34 5.36 -18.89
N ARG A 163 14.60 4.33 -19.30
CA ARG A 163 14.09 3.23 -18.45
C ARG A 163 13.39 3.73 -17.17
N ASN A 164 14.03 3.54 -16.01
CA ASN A 164 13.45 3.75 -14.69
C ASN A 164 14.09 4.91 -13.91
N LYS A 165 15.18 5.53 -14.41
CA LYS A 165 15.96 6.53 -13.67
C LYS A 165 16.52 7.60 -14.58
N GLY A 166 16.54 8.84 -14.09
CA GLY A 166 16.96 10.00 -14.84
C GLY A 166 17.70 11.06 -14.05
N TYR A 167 18.39 11.93 -14.78
CA TYR A 167 19.07 13.10 -14.23
C TYR A 167 18.82 14.31 -15.13
N VAL A 168 18.07 15.29 -14.62
CA VAL A 168 17.86 16.58 -15.30
C VAL A 168 18.86 17.57 -14.73
N LYS A 169 19.90 17.91 -15.51
CA LYS A 169 21.03 18.70 -15.05
C LYS A 169 20.89 20.16 -15.46
N SER A 170 21.24 21.09 -14.57
CA SER A 170 21.13 22.53 -14.82
C SER A 170 22.07 23.04 -15.91
N ASP A 171 23.19 22.33 -16.15
CA ASP A 171 24.24 22.71 -17.11
C ASP A 171 24.12 22.02 -18.48
N ALA A 172 23.54 20.81 -18.54
CA ALA A 172 23.38 20.03 -19.77
C ALA A 172 21.97 20.08 -20.37
N SER A 173 20.94 20.26 -19.54
CA SER A 173 19.52 20.31 -19.95
C SER A 173 18.86 21.55 -19.35
N ARG A 174 19.43 22.72 -19.64
CA ARG A 174 19.14 23.96 -18.91
C ARG A 174 17.68 24.39 -19.04
N ASN A 175 17.07 24.24 -20.21
CA ASN A 175 15.68 24.65 -20.42
C ASN A 175 14.72 23.72 -19.67
N ASP A 176 14.93 22.41 -19.82
CA ASP A 176 14.17 21.37 -19.12
C ASP A 176 14.30 21.51 -17.60
N TYR A 177 15.52 21.76 -17.09
CA TYR A 177 15.77 22.01 -15.67
C TYR A 177 15.01 23.23 -15.15
N ASN A 178 15.09 24.36 -15.86
CA ASN A 178 14.43 25.59 -15.45
C ASN A 178 12.90 25.44 -15.46
N MET A 179 12.35 24.76 -16.46
CA MET A 179 10.92 24.48 -16.55
C MET A 179 10.46 23.60 -15.38
N LEU A 180 11.17 22.50 -15.11
CA LEU A 180 10.88 21.60 -13.99
C LEU A 180 10.95 22.38 -12.66
N ASN A 181 12.03 23.12 -12.43
CA ASN A 181 12.23 23.92 -11.22
C ASN A 181 11.09 24.94 -11.02
N LYS A 182 10.65 25.62 -12.09
CA LYS A 182 9.53 26.56 -12.05
C LYS A 182 8.24 25.85 -11.61
N LYS A 183 7.87 24.74 -12.27
CA LYS A 183 6.66 23.98 -11.95
C LYS A 183 6.67 23.44 -10.51
N LEU A 184 7.82 22.94 -10.03
CA LEU A 184 7.93 22.45 -8.66
C LEU A 184 7.78 23.57 -7.62
N LYS A 185 8.26 24.78 -7.90
CA LYS A 185 8.12 25.96 -7.01
C LYS A 185 6.71 26.55 -7.00
N GLU A 186 6.01 26.50 -8.13
CA GLU A 186 4.62 26.99 -8.25
C GLU A 186 3.58 26.02 -7.70
N SER A 187 3.97 24.76 -7.46
CA SER A 187 3.06 23.72 -6.97
C SER A 187 2.89 23.78 -5.46
N ASN A 188 1.67 23.48 -4.99
CA ASN A 188 1.38 23.26 -3.58
C ASN A 188 1.72 21.84 -3.18
N TRP A 189 2.44 21.69 -2.08
CA TRP A 189 2.96 20.41 -1.61
C TRP A 189 2.34 20.06 -0.26
N ILE A 190 1.86 18.84 -0.16
CA ILE A 190 1.31 18.27 1.06
C ILE A 190 2.35 17.32 1.61
N ARG A 191 2.77 17.57 2.85
CA ARG A 191 3.62 16.64 3.59
C ARG A 191 2.88 15.33 3.73
N VAL A 192 3.45 14.26 3.19
CA VAL A 192 2.93 12.92 3.42
C VAL A 192 3.15 12.64 4.90
N GLY A 193 2.07 12.35 5.63
CA GLY A 193 2.13 11.95 7.02
C GLY A 193 2.71 10.55 7.10
N LEU A 194 4.01 10.47 7.27
CA LEU A 194 4.75 9.22 7.36
C LEU A 194 4.82 8.86 8.85
N ASP A 195 4.13 7.79 9.25
CA ASP A 195 4.04 7.38 10.66
C ASP A 195 5.34 6.65 11.09
N PRO A 196 5.96 6.98 12.24
CA PRO A 196 7.22 6.39 12.70
C PRO A 196 7.17 4.88 13.05
N ILE A 197 8.19 4.12 12.62
CA ILE A 197 8.42 2.73 13.02
C ILE A 197 9.31 2.73 14.27
N VAL A 198 8.68 2.84 15.43
CA VAL A 198 9.22 2.32 16.70
C VAL A 198 9.12 0.79 16.67
N ALA A 199 10.23 0.09 16.47
CA ALA A 199 10.33 -1.36 16.72
C ALA A 199 10.42 -1.61 18.24
N ARG A 200 9.67 -2.59 18.77
CA ARG A 200 9.72 -2.97 20.19
C ARG A 200 10.34 -4.35 20.35
N THR A 201 11.16 -4.50 21.39
CA THR A 201 11.85 -5.73 21.79
C THR A 201 11.04 -6.68 22.66
N ASP A 202 9.73 -6.48 22.81
CA ASP A 202 8.91 -7.34 23.65
C ASP A 202 8.00 -8.25 22.81
N SER A 203 8.15 -9.55 23.05
CA SER A 203 7.56 -10.69 22.35
C SER A 203 6.06 -10.89 22.60
N ASN A 204 5.27 -9.81 22.57
CA ASN A 204 3.81 -9.89 22.55
C ASN A 204 3.33 -9.06 21.36
N TYR A 205 3.12 -9.73 20.22
CA TYR A 205 2.60 -9.19 18.95
C TYR A 205 2.98 -7.73 18.67
N SER A 206 4.03 -7.52 17.87
CA SER A 206 4.32 -6.23 17.24
C SER A 206 3.02 -5.65 16.64
N SER A 207 2.56 -4.48 17.11
CA SER A 207 1.39 -3.78 16.57
C SER A 207 1.59 -3.27 15.13
N LYS A 208 2.74 -3.57 14.52
CA LYS A 208 3.17 -3.08 13.21
C LYS A 208 3.33 -4.26 12.26
N THR A 209 2.66 -4.17 11.12
CA THR A 209 2.68 -5.18 10.05
C THR A 209 3.41 -4.65 8.83
N PHE A 210 3.61 -5.48 7.81
CA PHE A 210 4.13 -5.05 6.51
C PHE A 210 3.38 -3.82 5.93
N LEU A 211 2.07 -3.69 6.18
CA LEU A 211 1.32 -2.51 5.72
C LEU A 211 1.77 -1.22 6.39
N ASN A 212 2.26 -1.27 7.63
CA ASN A 212 2.88 -0.12 8.28
C ASN A 212 4.22 0.23 7.61
N LEU A 213 5.00 -0.77 7.18
CA LEU A 213 6.29 -0.58 6.49
C LEU A 213 6.12 0.16 5.16
N ILE A 214 5.09 -0.22 4.39
CA ILE A 214 4.79 0.40 3.10
C ILE A 214 3.74 1.51 3.18
N LEU A 215 3.36 1.95 4.39
CA LEU A 215 2.44 3.07 4.60
C LEU A 215 1.06 2.89 3.95
N LYS A 216 0.61 1.63 3.88
CA LYS A 216 -0.70 1.22 3.37
C LYS A 216 -1.60 0.67 4.48
N ASN A 217 -1.25 0.89 5.74
CA ASN A 217 -2.08 0.51 6.90
C ASN A 217 -3.46 1.18 6.89
N ARG A 218 -3.67 2.24 6.10
CA ARG A 218 -4.98 2.90 5.91
C ARG A 218 -5.62 2.66 4.54
N SER A 219 -5.09 1.74 3.74
CA SER A 219 -5.58 1.49 2.38
C SER A 219 -6.70 0.46 2.40
N GLU A 220 -7.94 0.89 2.15
CA GLU A 220 -9.10 -0.02 1.99
C GLU A 220 -8.81 -1.11 0.95
N GLU A 221 -8.20 -0.74 -0.17
CA GLU A 221 -7.77 -1.67 -1.22
C GLU A 221 -6.79 -2.75 -0.72
N CYS A 222 -5.83 -2.40 0.15
CA CYS A 222 -4.92 -3.40 0.71
C CYS A 222 -5.65 -4.39 1.63
N PHE A 223 -6.59 -3.93 2.44
CA PHE A 223 -7.43 -4.81 3.27
C PHE A 223 -8.34 -5.70 2.42
N THR A 224 -8.91 -5.16 1.34
CA THR A 224 -9.69 -5.91 0.36
C THR A 224 -8.83 -6.99 -0.30
N ASN A 225 -7.61 -6.67 -0.72
CA ASN A 225 -6.69 -7.62 -1.35
C ASN A 225 -6.24 -8.72 -0.38
N MET A 226 -5.92 -8.37 0.87
CA MET A 226 -5.58 -9.36 1.90
C MET A 226 -6.74 -10.32 2.14
N LEU A 227 -7.96 -9.79 2.35
CA LEU A 227 -9.14 -10.63 2.57
C LEU A 227 -9.44 -11.51 1.35
N TYR A 228 -9.43 -10.94 0.15
CA TYR A 228 -9.60 -11.70 -1.09
C TYR A 228 -8.60 -12.84 -1.21
N SER A 229 -7.32 -12.60 -0.91
CA SER A 229 -6.28 -13.62 -1.02
C SER A 229 -6.56 -14.83 -0.13
N VAL A 230 -7.12 -14.62 1.07
CA VAL A 230 -7.50 -15.69 1.99
C VAL A 230 -8.78 -16.38 1.52
N LEU A 231 -9.79 -15.59 1.12
CA LEU A 231 -11.09 -16.13 0.71
C LEU A 231 -11.03 -16.91 -0.61
N ASN A 232 -10.07 -16.61 -1.48
CA ASN A 232 -9.89 -17.28 -2.76
C ASN A 232 -9.19 -18.65 -2.62
N GLU A 233 -8.68 -19.00 -1.44
CA GLU A 233 -8.18 -20.34 -1.16
C GLU A 233 -9.33 -21.37 -1.08
N PRO A 234 -9.05 -22.66 -1.39
CA PRO A 234 -10.07 -23.71 -1.34
C PRO A 234 -10.85 -23.73 -0.02
N ASP A 235 -12.18 -23.84 -0.12
CA ASP A 235 -13.15 -23.91 0.98
C ASP A 235 -13.21 -22.69 1.92
N MET A 236 -12.28 -21.73 1.84
CA MET A 236 -12.22 -20.59 2.73
C MET A 236 -13.42 -19.66 2.55
N PHE A 237 -13.83 -19.40 1.31
CA PHE A 237 -15.03 -18.61 1.04
C PHE A 237 -16.30 -19.25 1.63
N GLN A 238 -16.45 -20.57 1.46
CA GLN A 238 -17.59 -21.31 2.00
C GLN A 238 -17.62 -21.25 3.53
N LYS A 239 -16.48 -21.47 4.19
CA LYS A 239 -16.35 -21.35 5.66
C LYS A 239 -16.67 -19.94 6.15
N PHE A 240 -16.26 -18.92 5.40
CA PHE A 240 -16.57 -17.53 5.70
C PHE A 240 -18.10 -17.29 5.69
N CYS A 241 -18.75 -17.72 4.61
CA CYS A 241 -20.21 -17.62 4.46
C CYS A 241 -20.96 -18.38 5.56
N CYS A 242 -20.57 -19.63 5.86
CA CYS A 242 -21.20 -20.43 6.92
C CYS A 242 -21.02 -19.81 8.32
N ARG A 243 -19.91 -19.11 8.58
CA ARG A 243 -19.68 -18.43 9.86
C ARG A 243 -20.56 -17.19 10.02
N PHE A 244 -20.60 -16.34 9.00
CA PHE A 244 -21.19 -15.00 9.13
C PHE A 244 -22.61 -14.89 8.59
N ALA A 245 -23.10 -15.90 7.86
CA ALA A 245 -24.47 -16.01 7.39
C ALA A 245 -25.01 -17.41 7.69
N ALA A 246 -24.88 -17.87 8.94
CA ALA A 246 -25.23 -19.22 9.36
C ALA A 246 -26.72 -19.57 9.18
N ASP A 247 -27.59 -18.58 9.05
CA ASP A 247 -29.02 -18.72 8.76
C ASP A 247 -29.31 -18.92 7.26
N LYS A 248 -28.31 -18.76 6.40
CA LYS A 248 -28.42 -18.91 4.94
C LYS A 248 -27.94 -20.30 4.50
N TYR A 249 -28.59 -20.81 3.46
CA TYR A 249 -28.19 -22.05 2.81
C TYR A 249 -27.15 -21.78 1.72
N PHE A 250 -26.09 -22.58 1.71
CA PHE A 250 -25.03 -22.55 0.70
C PHE A 250 -24.81 -23.96 0.18
N ASP A 251 -25.03 -24.18 -1.12
CA ASP A 251 -24.85 -25.50 -1.73
C ASP A 251 -23.37 -25.83 -1.94
N GLU A 252 -22.83 -26.73 -1.12
CA GLU A 252 -21.43 -27.18 -1.19
C GLU A 252 -21.06 -27.85 -2.52
N ARG A 253 -22.05 -28.29 -3.32
CA ARG A 253 -21.81 -28.91 -4.63
C ARG A 253 -21.55 -27.89 -5.74
N CYS A 254 -21.88 -26.62 -5.50
CA CYS A 254 -21.74 -25.53 -6.45
C CYS A 254 -20.72 -24.52 -5.91
N PRO A 255 -19.41 -24.75 -6.12
CA PRO A 255 -18.38 -23.91 -5.56
C PRO A 255 -18.47 -22.49 -6.11
N PHE A 256 -18.32 -21.52 -5.22
CA PHE A 256 -18.24 -20.12 -5.58
C PHE A 256 -16.96 -19.81 -6.35
N LYS A 257 -17.10 -19.01 -7.40
CA LYS A 257 -15.95 -18.31 -7.98
C LYS A 257 -15.88 -16.92 -7.38
N VAL A 258 -14.75 -16.61 -6.73
CA VAL A 258 -14.52 -15.35 -6.03
C VAL A 258 -13.79 -14.37 -6.95
N TYR A 259 -14.23 -13.12 -6.95
CA TYR A 259 -13.69 -12.02 -7.74
C TYR A 259 -13.38 -10.85 -6.82
N ARG A 260 -12.35 -10.06 -7.18
CA ARG A 260 -12.08 -8.75 -6.60
C ARG A 260 -12.30 -7.66 -7.63
N GLU A 261 -12.61 -6.46 -7.15
CA GLU A 261 -12.75 -5.24 -7.96
C GLU A 261 -13.70 -5.42 -9.18
N HIS A 262 -14.80 -6.15 -8.98
CA HIS A 262 -15.71 -6.48 -10.07
C HIS A 262 -16.47 -5.25 -10.55
N LYS A 263 -16.26 -4.88 -11.82
CA LYS A 263 -16.82 -3.66 -12.42
C LYS A 263 -18.29 -3.84 -12.77
N LEU A 264 -19.12 -2.92 -12.28
CA LEU A 264 -20.53 -2.76 -12.64
C LEU A 264 -20.71 -1.51 -13.51
N ILE A 265 -21.92 -1.31 -14.06
CA ILE A 265 -22.28 -0.08 -14.79
C ILE A 265 -22.13 1.13 -13.88
N ASP A 266 -22.57 1.01 -12.62
CA ASP A 266 -22.61 2.10 -11.64
C ASP A 266 -21.85 1.74 -10.34
N GLY A 267 -20.63 1.22 -10.48
CA GLY A 267 -19.75 0.99 -9.34
C GLY A 267 -18.73 -0.11 -9.55
N ARG A 268 -18.01 -0.44 -8.49
CA ARG A 268 -17.02 -1.51 -8.46
C ARG A 268 -17.11 -2.23 -7.12
N LEU A 269 -17.47 -3.50 -7.13
CA LEU A 269 -17.56 -4.34 -5.93
C LEU A 269 -16.14 -4.64 -5.43
N ASP A 270 -15.89 -4.46 -4.14
CA ASP A 270 -14.59 -4.79 -3.54
C ASP A 270 -14.27 -6.27 -3.69
N ILE A 271 -15.14 -7.14 -3.16
CA ILE A 271 -15.11 -8.59 -3.38
C ILE A 271 -16.54 -9.06 -3.69
N CYS A 272 -16.68 -9.97 -4.65
CA CYS A 272 -17.92 -10.68 -4.87
C CYS A 272 -17.67 -12.14 -5.21
N ALA A 273 -18.69 -12.97 -5.10
CA ALA A 273 -18.64 -14.34 -5.53
C ALA A 273 -19.94 -14.77 -6.20
N ASP A 274 -19.82 -15.68 -7.16
CA ASP A 274 -20.93 -16.20 -7.96
C ASP A 274 -20.72 -17.69 -8.21
N ASN A 275 -21.75 -18.51 -7.98
CA ASN A 275 -21.78 -19.93 -8.33
C ASN A 275 -22.89 -20.29 -9.36
N GLY A 276 -23.49 -19.27 -9.99
CA GLY A 276 -24.59 -19.37 -10.94
C GLY A 276 -25.98 -19.41 -10.29
N TYR A 277 -26.08 -19.86 -9.03
CA TYR A 277 -27.33 -19.97 -8.28
C TYR A 277 -27.48 -18.83 -7.26
N GLN A 278 -26.39 -18.45 -6.62
CA GLN A 278 -26.35 -17.44 -5.57
C GLN A 278 -25.18 -16.49 -5.82
N ARG A 279 -25.37 -15.23 -5.45
CA ARG A 279 -24.33 -14.21 -5.44
C ARG A 279 -24.09 -13.68 -4.04
N VAL A 280 -22.83 -13.43 -3.76
CA VAL A 280 -22.37 -12.87 -2.49
C VAL A 280 -21.57 -11.60 -2.76
N VAL A 281 -21.80 -10.57 -1.94
CA VAL A 281 -21.08 -9.29 -1.99
C VAL A 281 -20.39 -9.05 -0.66
N ILE A 282 -19.13 -8.60 -0.69
CA ILE A 282 -18.40 -8.12 0.48
C ILE A 282 -17.84 -6.74 0.15
N GLU A 283 -18.33 -5.71 0.86
CA GLU A 283 -17.81 -4.35 0.80
C GLU A 283 -16.86 -4.10 1.97
N ASN A 284 -15.74 -3.41 1.75
CA ASN A 284 -14.78 -3.09 2.79
C ASN A 284 -14.75 -1.60 3.11
N LYS A 285 -14.92 -1.22 4.39
CA LYS A 285 -15.02 0.17 4.84
C LYS A 285 -14.12 0.46 6.04
N LEU A 286 -12.87 0.80 5.77
CA LEU A 286 -11.89 1.19 6.79
C LEU A 286 -12.16 2.60 7.35
N GLU A 287 -12.05 3.61 6.48
CA GLU A 287 -12.21 5.02 6.84
C GLU A 287 -13.32 5.70 6.03
N SER A 288 -13.62 5.20 4.83
CA SER A 288 -14.62 5.81 3.95
C SER A 288 -16.04 5.61 4.47
N GLY A 289 -16.88 6.64 4.30
CA GLY A 289 -18.31 6.53 4.53
C GLY A 289 -19.01 5.81 3.38
N LEU A 290 -20.33 5.70 3.47
CA LEU A 290 -21.14 5.28 2.33
C LEU A 290 -21.04 6.34 1.20
N ASN A 291 -20.38 5.97 0.10
CA ASN A 291 -20.23 6.84 -1.07
C ASN A 291 -21.46 6.72 -2.00
N GLY A 292 -21.65 7.72 -2.86
CA GLY A 292 -22.52 7.58 -4.04
C GLY A 292 -24.02 7.84 -3.84
N LEU A 293 -24.43 8.74 -2.93
CA LEU A 293 -25.84 9.13 -2.81
C LEU A 293 -26.31 9.88 -4.06
N LYS A 294 -26.90 9.17 -5.02
CA LYS A 294 -27.62 9.77 -6.14
C LYS A 294 -29.06 10.04 -5.68
N ARG A 295 -29.58 11.24 -5.95
CA ARG A 295 -30.93 11.67 -5.51
C ARG A 295 -32.06 10.70 -5.91
N ASP A 296 -31.86 9.93 -6.98
CA ASP A 296 -32.90 9.14 -7.64
C ASP A 296 -32.51 7.67 -7.94
N SER A 297 -31.36 7.16 -7.48
CA SER A 297 -30.81 5.82 -7.87
C SER A 297 -30.28 4.95 -6.73
N GLY A 298 -30.61 5.28 -5.48
CA GLY A 298 -30.10 4.55 -4.32
C GLY A 298 -28.64 4.88 -3.99
N SER A 299 -28.06 4.09 -3.08
CA SER A 299 -26.65 4.18 -2.71
C SER A 299 -25.80 3.13 -3.44
N GLN A 300 -24.47 3.22 -3.29
CA GLN A 300 -23.55 2.16 -3.70
C GLN A 300 -24.00 0.78 -3.20
N LEU A 301 -24.54 0.68 -1.97
CA LEU A 301 -25.02 -0.58 -1.40
C LEU A 301 -26.28 -1.10 -2.09
N SER A 302 -27.19 -0.22 -2.52
CA SER A 302 -28.40 -0.61 -3.25
C SER A 302 -28.02 -1.23 -4.59
N THR A 303 -27.13 -0.60 -5.35
CA THR A 303 -26.63 -1.11 -6.63
C THR A 303 -26.00 -2.50 -6.49
N TYR A 304 -25.27 -2.73 -5.40
CA TYR A 304 -24.57 -3.99 -5.17
C TYR A 304 -25.53 -5.11 -4.74
N TYR A 305 -26.53 -4.75 -3.92
CA TYR A 305 -27.59 -5.66 -3.54
C TYR A 305 -28.46 -6.06 -4.76
N GLU A 306 -28.78 -5.11 -5.63
CA GLU A 306 -29.53 -5.34 -6.86
C GLU A 306 -28.80 -6.31 -7.79
N TRP A 307 -27.50 -6.09 -8.03
CA TRP A 307 -26.67 -7.02 -8.80
C TRP A 307 -26.67 -8.44 -8.21
N ALA A 308 -26.58 -8.55 -6.88
CA ALA A 308 -26.62 -9.86 -6.22
C ALA A 308 -28.00 -10.52 -6.33
N SER A 309 -29.07 -9.72 -6.35
CA SER A 309 -30.46 -10.19 -6.45
C SER A 309 -30.86 -10.70 -7.85
N GLU A 310 -30.02 -10.51 -8.86
CA GLU A 310 -30.24 -11.10 -10.19
C GLU A 310 -29.98 -12.63 -10.23
N ALA A 311 -29.36 -13.17 -9.18
CA ALA A 311 -29.20 -14.62 -9.01
C ALA A 311 -30.54 -15.29 -8.63
N GLU A 312 -30.61 -16.62 -8.74
CA GLU A 312 -31.83 -17.37 -8.44
C GLU A 312 -32.16 -17.40 -6.94
N SER A 313 -31.13 -17.45 -6.09
CA SER A 313 -31.23 -17.44 -4.63
C SER A 313 -31.11 -16.04 -4.05
N ASP A 314 -31.66 -15.86 -2.84
CA ASP A 314 -31.51 -14.65 -2.05
C ASP A 314 -30.03 -14.23 -1.94
N PRO A 315 -29.74 -12.93 -2.14
CA PRO A 315 -28.39 -12.39 -2.05
C PRO A 315 -27.87 -12.46 -0.62
N VAL A 316 -26.55 -12.66 -0.49
CA VAL A 316 -25.85 -12.52 0.78
C VAL A 316 -24.89 -11.37 0.67
N CYS A 317 -25.05 -10.37 1.54
CA CYS A 317 -24.27 -9.16 1.48
C CYS A 317 -23.59 -8.89 2.82
N PHE A 318 -22.30 -8.56 2.77
CA PHE A 318 -21.46 -8.30 3.93
C PHE A 318 -20.83 -6.91 3.83
N ILE A 319 -20.65 -6.25 4.97
CA ILE A 319 -19.75 -5.10 5.08
C ILE A 319 -18.70 -5.41 6.15
N THR A 320 -17.43 -5.32 5.76
CA THR A 320 -16.30 -5.45 6.68
C THR A 320 -15.79 -4.08 7.08
N ALA A 321 -15.52 -3.87 8.38
CA ALA A 321 -15.05 -2.57 8.87
C ALA A 321 -14.34 -2.69 10.23
N PRO A 322 -13.56 -1.69 10.66
CA PRO A 322 -13.00 -1.62 12.01
C PRO A 322 -14.07 -1.75 13.10
N ASP A 323 -13.70 -2.36 14.22
CA ASP A 323 -14.64 -2.72 15.28
C ASP A 323 -15.36 -1.51 15.87
N TYR A 324 -14.67 -0.37 15.98
CA TYR A 324 -15.31 0.87 16.44
C TYR A 324 -16.37 1.44 15.48
N ARG A 325 -16.41 0.99 14.22
CA ARG A 325 -17.40 1.40 13.22
C ARG A 325 -18.64 0.52 13.24
N ILE A 326 -18.58 -0.67 13.78
CA ILE A 326 -19.73 -1.57 13.82
C ILE A 326 -20.06 -2.01 15.25
N SER A 327 -21.26 -2.52 15.46
CA SER A 327 -21.57 -3.21 16.70
C SER A 327 -21.16 -4.66 16.51
N SER A 328 -20.15 -5.13 17.25
CA SER A 328 -19.65 -6.49 17.14
C SER A 328 -19.34 -7.07 18.52
N SER A 329 -18.99 -8.36 18.55
CA SER A 329 -18.45 -9.04 19.75
C SER A 329 -17.26 -8.30 20.38
N HIS A 330 -16.56 -7.48 19.61
CA HIS A 330 -15.39 -6.72 20.00
C HIS A 330 -15.68 -5.22 20.28
N SER A 331 -16.94 -4.79 20.21
CA SER A 331 -17.33 -3.37 20.33
C SER A 331 -18.57 -3.20 21.22
N ILE A 332 -18.48 -2.26 22.17
CA ILE A 332 -19.58 -1.89 23.07
C ILE A 332 -20.36 -0.64 22.59
N SER A 333 -19.97 -0.06 21.45
CA SER A 333 -20.58 1.15 20.91
C SER A 333 -21.64 0.81 19.86
N PRO A 334 -22.77 1.53 19.79
CA PRO A 334 -23.68 1.44 18.65
C PRO A 334 -22.95 1.97 17.41
N GLY A 335 -22.44 1.04 16.59
CA GLY A 335 -21.53 1.28 15.47
C GLY A 335 -21.92 2.45 14.57
N GLN A 336 -20.91 3.18 14.09
CA GLN A 336 -21.08 4.33 13.20
C GLN A 336 -21.74 3.94 11.88
N LEU A 337 -21.38 2.78 11.33
CA LEU A 337 -21.78 2.35 10.00
C LEU A 337 -23.28 2.03 9.92
N GLY A 338 -23.84 1.35 10.93
CA GLY A 338 -25.28 1.10 11.01
C GLY A 338 -26.11 2.40 11.05
N LYS A 339 -25.60 3.44 11.74
CA LYS A 339 -26.24 4.77 11.74
C LYS A 339 -26.12 5.48 10.40
N GLU A 340 -25.00 5.32 9.71
CA GLU A 340 -24.81 5.85 8.35
C GLU A 340 -25.80 5.18 7.39
N ILE A 341 -25.92 3.85 7.40
CA ILE A 341 -26.88 3.12 6.57
C ILE A 341 -28.30 3.57 6.90
N ALA A 342 -28.71 3.55 8.17
CA ALA A 342 -30.05 3.98 8.58
C ALA A 342 -30.39 5.42 8.16
N LYS A 343 -29.39 6.31 8.08
CA LYS A 343 -29.57 7.71 7.68
C LYS A 343 -29.62 7.89 6.16
N TYR A 344 -28.76 7.18 5.44
CA TYR A 344 -28.48 7.46 4.03
C TYR A 344 -29.07 6.42 3.07
N ASP A 345 -29.24 5.18 3.51
CA ASP A 345 -29.87 4.09 2.76
C ASP A 345 -30.58 3.09 3.70
N PRO A 346 -31.68 3.51 4.35
CA PRO A 346 -32.33 2.71 5.39
C PRO A 346 -32.87 1.36 4.89
N GLN A 347 -33.11 1.20 3.58
CA GLN A 347 -33.60 -0.05 3.00
C GLN A 347 -32.53 -1.15 3.04
N MET A 348 -31.26 -0.77 3.10
CA MET A 348 -30.13 -1.71 3.14
C MET A 348 -29.75 -2.15 4.56
N LEU A 349 -30.35 -1.58 5.60
CA LEU A 349 -29.96 -1.83 7.00
C LEU A 349 -30.04 -3.31 7.39
N ASP A 350 -31.11 -4.00 6.98
CA ASP A 350 -31.34 -5.42 7.30
C ASP A 350 -30.87 -6.35 6.16
N LYS A 351 -30.23 -5.81 5.12
CA LYS A 351 -29.76 -6.56 3.95
C LYS A 351 -28.29 -6.91 4.03
N TYR A 352 -27.51 -6.17 4.82
CA TYR A 352 -26.08 -6.36 4.97
C TYR A 352 -25.74 -6.86 6.37
N THR A 353 -24.97 -7.94 6.43
CA THR A 353 -24.35 -8.40 7.68
C THR A 353 -23.06 -7.62 7.91
N LEU A 354 -22.93 -6.98 9.06
CA LEU A 354 -21.74 -6.22 9.43
C LEU A 354 -20.73 -7.13 10.14
N ILE A 355 -19.50 -7.19 9.64
CA ILE A 355 -18.41 -8.03 10.17
C ILE A 355 -17.23 -7.16 10.57
N SER A 356 -16.74 -7.32 11.79
CA SER A 356 -15.67 -6.48 12.30
C SER A 356 -14.31 -7.01 11.88
N TYR A 357 -13.29 -6.15 11.80
CA TYR A 357 -11.93 -6.60 11.51
C TYR A 357 -11.38 -7.53 12.59
N GLY A 358 -11.79 -7.37 13.85
CA GLY A 358 -11.53 -8.36 14.90
C GLY A 358 -12.08 -9.74 14.53
N GLU A 359 -13.33 -9.80 14.08
CA GLU A 359 -13.97 -11.06 13.63
C GLU A 359 -13.34 -11.66 12.37
N ILE A 360 -12.88 -10.81 11.44
CA ILE A 360 -12.07 -11.27 10.30
C ILE A 360 -10.77 -11.90 10.77
N SER A 361 -10.07 -11.24 11.69
CA SER A 361 -8.81 -11.73 12.24
C SER A 361 -8.98 -13.08 12.96
N ASP A 362 -10.05 -13.23 13.74
CA ASP A 362 -10.42 -14.50 14.38
C ASP A 362 -10.75 -15.59 13.36
N PHE A 363 -11.52 -15.25 12.33
CA PHE A 363 -11.84 -16.19 11.26
C PHE A 363 -10.57 -16.74 10.58
N ILE A 364 -9.63 -15.88 10.24
CA ILE A 364 -8.37 -16.28 9.60
C ILE A 364 -7.53 -17.15 10.55
N GLU A 365 -7.39 -16.74 11.82
CA GLU A 365 -6.60 -17.48 12.81
C GLU A 365 -7.18 -18.89 13.05
N GLU A 366 -8.49 -19.00 13.26
CA GLU A 366 -9.17 -20.28 13.50
C GLU A 366 -9.09 -21.23 12.30
N ASN A 367 -9.03 -20.68 11.08
CA ASN A 367 -9.00 -21.45 9.84
C ASN A 367 -7.62 -21.54 9.20
N ARG A 368 -6.55 -21.12 9.90
CA ARG A 368 -5.17 -21.11 9.37
C ARG A 368 -4.71 -22.45 8.82
N GLN A 369 -5.13 -23.54 9.46
CA GLN A 369 -4.78 -24.91 9.06
C GLN A 369 -5.51 -25.37 7.79
N GLY A 370 -6.57 -24.66 7.39
CA GLY A 370 -7.32 -24.92 6.17
C GLY A 370 -6.74 -24.26 4.93
N LEU A 371 -5.72 -23.39 5.07
CA LEU A 371 -5.03 -22.79 3.93
C LEU A 371 -4.09 -23.81 3.28
N SER A 372 -3.95 -23.75 1.96
CA SER A 372 -3.03 -24.63 1.22
C SER A 372 -1.61 -24.51 1.74
N GLU A 373 -0.86 -25.62 1.77
CA GLU A 373 0.58 -25.59 2.06
C GLU A 373 1.35 -24.68 1.07
N ASN A 374 0.79 -24.51 -0.14
CA ASN A 374 1.33 -23.65 -1.19
C ASN A 374 0.65 -22.27 -1.27
N TYR A 375 -0.11 -21.87 -0.25
CA TYR A 375 -0.71 -20.53 -0.21
C TYR A 375 0.40 -19.48 -0.36
N GLU A 376 0.25 -18.63 -1.39
CA GLU A 376 1.30 -17.70 -1.86
C GLU A 376 1.82 -16.80 -0.73
N TYR A 377 0.93 -16.41 0.19
CA TYR A 377 1.23 -15.49 1.29
C TYR A 377 1.34 -16.19 2.64
N SER A 378 1.57 -17.51 2.66
CA SER A 378 1.69 -18.30 3.90
C SER A 378 2.70 -17.70 4.90
N ARG A 379 3.84 -17.22 4.39
CA ARG A 379 4.87 -16.55 5.22
C ARG A 379 4.45 -15.20 5.83
N TYR A 380 3.38 -14.60 5.32
CA TYR A 380 2.83 -13.31 5.76
C TYR A 380 1.51 -13.47 6.51
N LEU A 381 1.08 -14.70 6.80
CA LEU A 381 -0.24 -14.94 7.40
C LEU A 381 -0.37 -14.26 8.77
N ASP A 382 0.66 -14.36 9.61
CA ASP A 382 0.68 -13.69 10.93
C ASP A 382 0.60 -12.16 10.77
N ASP A 383 1.24 -11.59 9.73
CA ASP A 383 1.15 -10.15 9.40
C ASP A 383 -0.25 -9.75 8.92
N ILE A 384 -0.89 -10.58 8.09
CA ILE A 384 -2.27 -10.35 7.61
C ILE A 384 -3.23 -10.35 8.82
N ILE A 385 -3.12 -11.34 9.70
CA ILE A 385 -3.94 -11.45 10.92
C ILE A 385 -3.72 -10.23 11.80
N ALA A 386 -2.46 -9.84 12.03
CA ALA A 386 -2.11 -8.65 12.79
C ALA A 386 -2.65 -7.35 12.16
N ALA A 387 -2.74 -7.27 10.83
CA ALA A 387 -3.22 -6.08 10.14
C ALA A 387 -4.71 -5.84 10.43
N PHE A 388 -5.55 -6.87 10.33
CA PHE A 388 -6.95 -6.79 10.76
C PHE A 388 -7.07 -6.53 12.26
N ARG A 389 -6.26 -7.21 13.08
CA ARG A 389 -6.23 -7.03 14.55
C ARG A 389 -5.88 -5.60 14.96
N SER A 390 -5.06 -4.90 14.19
CA SER A 390 -4.68 -3.50 14.48
C SER A 390 -5.84 -2.51 14.40
N TYR A 391 -7.00 -2.93 13.89
CA TYR A 391 -8.24 -2.14 13.85
C TYR A 391 -9.33 -2.69 14.78
N SER A 392 -9.01 -3.66 15.62
CA SER A 392 -9.98 -4.34 16.50
C SER A 392 -10.26 -3.60 17.82
N TYR A 393 -10.28 -2.26 17.77
CA TYR A 393 -10.46 -1.43 18.96
C TYR A 393 -11.94 -1.17 19.21
N PRO A 394 -12.44 -1.30 20.46
CA PRO A 394 -13.86 -1.19 20.79
C PRO A 394 -14.43 0.22 20.58
N THR A 395 -13.59 1.25 20.57
CA THR A 395 -14.01 2.63 20.30
C THR A 395 -13.00 3.37 19.43
N LYS A 396 -13.49 4.38 18.70
CA LYS A 396 -12.64 5.25 17.88
C LYS A 396 -11.64 6.02 18.75
N SER A 397 -12.02 6.36 19.99
CA SER A 397 -11.12 7.00 20.96
C SER A 397 -10.01 6.07 21.44
N SER A 398 -10.29 4.78 21.69
CA SER A 398 -9.25 3.80 22.04
C SER A 398 -8.29 3.56 20.88
N TYR A 399 -8.80 3.52 19.64
CA TYR A 399 -7.96 3.47 18.45
C TYR A 399 -7.07 4.72 18.32
N TYR A 400 -7.62 5.93 18.44
CA TYR A 400 -6.76 7.13 18.39
C TYR A 400 -5.77 7.22 19.55
N ARG A 401 -6.14 6.74 20.74
CA ARG A 401 -5.21 6.67 21.88
C ARG A 401 -4.07 5.70 21.62
N SER A 402 -4.32 4.55 20.99
CA SER A 402 -3.22 3.64 20.64
C SER A 402 -2.27 4.30 19.65
N LEU A 403 -2.79 4.95 18.61
CA LEU A 403 -1.97 5.73 17.67
C LEU A 403 -1.15 6.84 18.35
N LEU A 404 -1.71 7.52 19.36
CA LEU A 404 -1.00 8.57 20.10
C LEU A 404 0.03 8.01 21.08
N GLN A 405 -0.26 6.89 21.75
CA GLN A 405 0.67 6.20 22.64
C GLN A 405 1.85 5.58 21.87
N GLU A 406 1.65 5.20 20.62
CA GLU A 406 2.72 4.79 19.71
C GLU A 406 3.63 5.96 19.28
N ARG A 407 3.17 7.21 19.38
CA ARG A 407 3.93 8.43 19.02
C ARG A 407 4.69 9.08 20.17
N ILE A 408 4.36 8.74 21.42
CA ILE A 408 4.87 9.42 22.64
C ILE A 408 5.92 8.56 23.38
N LYS A 409 6.22 7.34 22.91
CA LYS A 409 7.23 6.46 23.52
C LYS A 409 8.40 6.21 22.60
#